data_AF-A0A3M0MSZ0-F1
#
_entry.id   AF-A0A3M0MSZ0-F1
#
_cell.length_a   1.000
_cell.length_b   1.000
_cell.length_c   1.000
_cell.angle_alpha   90.00
_cell.angle_beta   90.00
_cell.angle_gamma   90.00
#
_symmetry.space_group_name_H-M   'P 1'
#
loop_
_entity.id
_entity.type
_entity.pdbx_description
1 polymer ?
#
loop_
_entity_poly.entity_id
_entity_poly.type
_entity_poly.pdbx_seq_one_letter_code
_entity_poly.pdbx_strand_id
1 'polypeptide(L)' 'MVRDLLHNYLQPRITTYEKVAQLLGAKEYDVDISGGNCPAYSLGMCSGLGLDYDSLYVCFGKDKKISKVGHIQH' A
#
# COMPACT_ATOMS: atom_id res chain seq x y z
N MET A 1 -8.92 1.15 10.64
CA MET A 1 -8.76 -0.02 9.76
C MET A 1 -7.40 -0.06 9.07
N VAL A 2 -6.98 0.98 8.33
CA VAL A 2 -5.68 1.02 7.63
C VAL A 2 -4.47 0.78 8.53
N ARG A 3 -4.47 1.35 9.74
CA ARG A 3 -3.41 1.15 10.74
C ARG A 3 -3.22 -0.31 11.13
N ASP A 4 -4.31 -1.07 11.22
CA ASP A 4 -4.29 -2.50 11.54
C ASP A 4 -3.70 -3.32 10.39
N LEU A 5 -4.08 -2.97 9.15
CA LEU A 5 -3.56 -3.59 7.93
C LEU A 5 -2.05 -3.36 7.78
N LEU A 6 -1.59 -2.15 8.09
CA LEU A 6 -0.18 -1.78 8.10
C LEU A 6 0.62 -2.54 9.17
N HIS A 7 0.05 -2.67 10.38
CA HIS A 7 0.79 -3.19 11.53
C HIS A 7 0.75 -4.72 11.64
N ASN A 8 -0.38 -5.35 11.26
CA ASN A 8 -0.58 -6.79 11.39
C ASN A 8 -0.31 -7.56 10.09
N TYR A 9 -0.48 -6.95 8.92
CA TYR A 9 -0.43 -7.68 7.64
C TYR A 9 0.64 -7.20 6.65
N LEU A 10 1.00 -5.91 6.67
CA LEU A 10 2.01 -5.32 5.78
C LEU A 10 3.32 -5.04 6.52
N GLN A 11 3.81 -6.03 7.26
CA GLN A 11 5.03 -5.88 8.03
C GLN A 11 6.25 -5.70 7.10
N PRO A 12 7.04 -4.63 7.28
CA PRO A 12 8.28 -4.41 6.53
C PRO A 12 9.22 -5.60 6.66
N ARG A 13 9.93 -5.95 5.58
CA ARG A 13 10.93 -7.02 5.50
C ARG A 13 10.43 -8.45 5.74
N ILE A 14 9.15 -8.63 6.06
CA ILE A 14 8.50 -9.94 6.25
C ILE A 14 7.56 -10.23 5.08
N THR A 15 6.75 -9.24 4.71
CA THR A 15 5.72 -9.40 3.68
C THR A 15 6.34 -9.25 2.28
N THR A 16 6.04 -10.19 1.39
CA THR A 16 6.49 -10.20 0.00
C THR A 16 5.43 -9.59 -0.92
N TYR A 17 5.85 -9.14 -2.11
CA TYR A 17 4.96 -8.60 -3.14
C TYR A 17 3.74 -9.50 -3.43
N GLU A 18 3.94 -10.81 -3.54
CA GLU A 18 2.86 -11.76 -3.84
C GLU A 18 1.81 -11.80 -2.72
N LYS A 19 2.25 -11.70 -1.47
CA LYS A 19 1.34 -11.68 -0.32
C LYS A 19 0.54 -10.38 -0.27
N VAL A 20 1.17 -9.26 -0.62
CA VAL A 20 0.50 -7.96 -0.75
C VAL A 20 -0.57 -8.02 -1.85
N ALA A 21 -0.25 -8.59 -3.01
CA ALA A 21 -1.20 -8.75 -4.11
C ALA A 21 -2.37 -9.69 -3.76
N GLN A 22 -2.15 -10.72 -2.93
CA GLN A 22 -3.24 -11.57 -2.43
C GLN A 22 -4.18 -10.85 -1.44
N LEU A 23 -3.65 -9.92 -0.65
CA LEU A 23 -4.41 -9.22 0.39
C LEU A 23 -5.13 -7.99 -0.14
N LEU A 24 -4.46 -7.20 -0.98
CA LEU A 24 -4.95 -5.93 -1.51
C LEU A 24 -5.50 -6.05 -2.94
N GLY A 25 -5.25 -7.17 -3.61
CA GLY A 25 -5.59 -7.36 -5.01
C GLY A 25 -4.54 -6.81 -5.96
N ALA A 26 -4.96 -6.52 -7.19
CA ALA A 26 -4.09 -5.92 -8.19
C ALA A 26 -3.75 -4.47 -7.81
N LYS A 27 -2.51 -4.06 -8.08
CA LYS A 27 -2.15 -2.63 -8.02
C LYS A 27 -2.99 -1.86 -9.03
N GLU A 28 -3.39 -0.64 -8.69
CA GLU A 28 -4.14 0.22 -9.62
C GLU A 28 -3.20 1.10 -10.44
N TYR A 29 -2.23 1.72 -9.77
CA TYR A 29 -1.25 2.61 -10.39
C TYR A 29 0.08 2.51 -9.65
N ASP A 30 1.15 3.03 -10.24
CA ASP A 30 2.42 3.19 -9.55
C ASP A 30 2.64 4.68 -9.20
N VAL A 31 3.19 4.94 -8.01
CA VAL A 31 3.50 6.27 -7.49
C VAL A 31 5.00 6.40 -7.25
N ASP A 32 5.57 7.56 -7.61
CA ASP A 32 6.96 7.85 -7.23
C ASP A 32 7.01 8.29 -5.77
N ILE A 33 7.65 7.48 -4.92
CA ILE A 33 7.91 7.80 -3.52
C ILE A 33 9.41 7.80 -3.30
N SER A 34 9.97 8.98 -3.03
CA SER A 34 11.40 9.16 -2.77
C SER A 34 12.29 8.70 -3.94
N GLY A 35 11.85 8.92 -5.19
CA GLY A 35 12.60 8.55 -6.40
C GLY A 35 12.55 7.05 -6.74
N GLY A 36 11.62 6.31 -6.12
CA GLY A 36 11.36 4.90 -6.38
C GLY A 36 9.91 4.69 -6.80
N ASN A 37 9.70 3.89 -7.85
CA ASN A 37 8.37 3.55 -8.31
C ASN A 37 7.74 2.50 -7.40
N CYS A 38 6.67 2.87 -6.69
CA CYS A 38 6.00 2.01 -5.71
C CYS A 38 4.56 1.76 -6.14
N PRO A 39 4.09 0.50 -6.20
CA PRO A 39 2.69 0.21 -6.49
C PRO A 39 1.76 0.79 -5.42
N ALA A 40 0.68 1.39 -5.89
CA ALA A 40 -0.44 1.89 -5.11
C ALA A 40 -1.67 0.97 -5.26
N TYR A 41 -2.39 0.81 -4.17
CA TYR A 41 -3.56 -0.03 -4.03
C TYR A 41 -4.67 0.80 -3.38
N SER A 42 -5.82 0.97 -4.03
CA SER A 42 -6.96 1.63 -3.39
C SER A 42 -7.49 0.80 -2.24
N LEU A 43 -7.75 1.49 -1.13
CA LEU A 43 -8.43 0.96 0.04
C LEU A 43 -9.95 1.18 -0.03
N GLY A 44 -10.44 1.78 -1.11
CA GLY A 44 -11.83 2.18 -1.28
C GLY A 44 -12.13 3.56 -0.70
N MET A 45 -13.40 3.95 -0.78
CA MET A 45 -13.90 5.21 -0.23
C MET A 45 -13.94 5.14 1.30
N CYS A 46 -13.20 6.02 1.97
CA CYS A 46 -13.38 6.22 3.39
C CYS A 46 -14.66 7.04 3.59
N SER A 47 -15.72 6.38 4.06
CA SER A 47 -17.06 6.98 4.19
C SER A 47 -17.07 8.08 5.25
N GLY A 48 -16.79 9.31 4.83
CA GLY A 48 -16.76 10.50 5.69
C GLY A 48 -17.07 11.77 4.90
N LEU A 49 -18.33 11.92 4.45
CA LEU A 49 -18.90 13.17 3.90
C LEU A 49 -18.18 13.85 2.70
N GLY A 50 -17.09 13.27 2.18
CA GLY A 50 -16.39 13.68 0.98
C GLY A 50 -16.04 12.45 0.12
N LEU A 51 -15.79 12.67 -1.18
CA LEU A 51 -15.27 11.64 -2.08
C LEU A 51 -13.77 11.40 -1.82
N ASP A 52 -13.37 11.33 -0.54
CA ASP A 52 -11.99 11.11 -0.14
C ASP A 52 -11.67 9.62 -0.33
N TYR A 53 -10.74 9.34 -1.23
CA TYR A 53 -10.26 7.99 -1.51
C TYR A 53 -8.93 7.79 -0.82
N ASP A 54 -8.81 6.70 -0.07
CA ASP A 54 -7.54 6.31 0.54
C ASP A 54 -6.85 5.27 -0.34
N SER A 55 -5.56 5.47 -0.58
CA SER A 55 -4.70 4.53 -1.30
C SER A 55 -3.52 4.15 -0.41
N LEU A 56 -3.11 2.88 -0.41
CA LEU A 56 -1.85 2.43 0.17
C LEU A 56 -0.79 2.35 -0.89
N TYR A 57 0.37 2.94 -0.64
CA TYR A 57 1.57 2.65 -1.44
C TYR A 57 2.44 1.64 -0.70
N VAL A 58 2.98 0.69 -1.44
CA VAL A 58 3.89 -0.32 -0.91
C VAL A 58 5.16 -0.32 -1.74
N CYS A 59 6.26 0.18 -1.18
CA CYS A 59 7.56 0.18 -1.83
C CYS A 59 8.30 -1.12 -1.52
N PHE A 60 8.84 -1.75 -2.55
CA PHE A 60 9.60 -3.00 -2.43
C PHE A 60 11.11 -2.75 -2.58
N GLY A 61 11.90 -3.43 -1.75
CA GLY A 61 13.36 -3.45 -1.86
C GLY A 61 13.84 -4.38 -2.99
N LYS A 62 15.16 -4.43 -3.20
CA LYS A 62 15.80 -5.33 -4.21
C LYS A 62 15.51 -6.81 -3.96
N ASP A 63 15.16 -7.17 -2.73
CA ASP A 63 14.78 -8.49 -2.26
C ASP A 63 13.28 -8.82 -2.44
N LYS A 64 12.52 -7.97 -3.15
CA LYS A 64 11.06 -8.08 -3.34
C LYS A 64 10.23 -8.09 -2.04
N LYS A 65 10.80 -7.59 -0.96
CA LYS A 65 10.12 -7.42 0.33
C LYS A 65 9.73 -5.97 0.55
N ILE A 66 8.71 -5.75 1.38
CA ILE A 66 8.29 -4.39 1.75
C ILE A 66 9.47 -3.65 2.40
N SER A 67 9.91 -2.58 1.78
CA SER A 67 10.90 -1.64 2.32
C SER A 67 10.20 -0.49 3.04
N LYS A 68 9.12 0.03 2.43
CA LYS A 68 8.34 1.15 2.96
C LYS A 68 6.87 0.96 2.61
N VAL A 69 6.01 1.40 3.50
CA VAL A 69 4.56 1.38 3.28
C VAL A 69 3.96 2.63 3.91
N GLY A 70 2.94 3.19 3.29
CA GLY A 70 2.20 4.32 3.82
C GLY A 70 0.86 4.48 3.13
N HIS A 71 0.05 5.41 3.62
CA HIS A 71 -1.22 5.77 3.01
C HIS A 71 -1.10 7.14 2.34
N ILE A 72 -1.87 7.30 1.26
CA ILE A 72 -2.11 8.54 0.53
C ILE A 72 -3.61 8.77 0.63
N GLN A 73 -3.98 9.94 1.14
CA GLN A 73 -5.36 10.38 1.20
C GLN A 73 -5.55 11.38 0.06
N HIS A 74 -6.50 11.10 -0.84
CA HIS A 74 -6.86 11.93 -1.99
C HIS A 74 -8.08 12.78 -1.70
#